data_AF-A0AAV3YAQ9-F1
#
_entry.id   AF-A0AAV3YAQ9-F1
#
_cell.length_a   1.000
_cell.length_b   1.000
_cell.length_c   1.000
_cell.angle_alpha   90.00
_cell.angle_beta   90.00
_cell.angle_gamma   90.00
#
_symmetry.space_group_name_H-M   'P 1'
#
loop_
_entity.id
_entity.type
_entity.pdbx_description
1 polymer ?
#
loop_
_entity_poly.entity_id
_entity_poly.type
_entity_poly.pdbx_seq_one_letter_code
_entity_poly.pdbx_strand_id
1 'polypeptide(L)' 'MGDDITKSYPRYVIMSHDGPKKQILCDTHTDGGGWIVFQRRTTGDVDFFRDWTSYREGFGSLTGDFWMGNEALYNLTDK' A
#
# COMPACT_ATOMS: atom_id res chain seq x y z
N MET A 1 24.63 24.02 -1.47
CA MET A 1 24.52 22.80 -0.65
C MET A 1 23.54 21.92 -1.37
N GLY A 2 24.05 20.99 -2.18
CA GLY A 2 23.24 20.16 -3.06
C GLY A 2 22.55 19.07 -2.25
N ASP A 3 21.23 19.07 -2.33
CA ASP A 3 20.36 17.97 -1.98
C ASP A 3 20.62 16.80 -2.93
N ASP A 4 21.14 15.73 -2.35
CA ASP A 4 21.52 14.49 -2.99
C ASP A 4 20.26 13.75 -3.49
N ILE A 5 19.91 13.97 -4.77
CA ILE A 5 18.83 13.29 -5.51
C ILE A 5 19.10 11.77 -5.64
N THR A 6 20.24 11.25 -5.15
CA THR A 6 20.64 9.84 -5.29
C THR A 6 20.46 8.97 -4.05
N LYS A 7 19.69 9.39 -3.05
CA LYS A 7 18.99 8.40 -2.21
C LYS A 7 17.88 7.75 -3.03
N SER A 8 18.27 6.85 -3.93
CA SER A 8 17.38 6.00 -4.73
C SER A 8 16.63 5.09 -3.77
N TYR A 9 15.49 5.55 -3.25
CA TYR A 9 14.57 4.68 -2.52
C TYR A 9 14.27 3.44 -3.37
N PRO A 10 14.07 2.24 -2.79
CA PRO A 10 13.55 1.14 -3.58
C PRO A 10 12.16 1.53 -4.13
N ARG A 11 11.78 0.98 -5.30
CA ARG A 11 10.49 1.30 -5.93
C ARG A 11 9.32 1.17 -4.97
N TYR A 12 9.30 0.10 -4.19
CA TYR A 12 8.28 -0.16 -3.19
C TYR A 12 8.85 -0.02 -1.78
N VAL A 13 8.24 0.85 -0.97
CA VAL A 13 8.62 1.08 0.44
C VAL A 13 7.42 0.83 1.33
N ILE A 14 7.60 0.04 2.40
CA ILE A 14 6.57 -0.11 3.45
C ILE A 14 6.80 0.99 4.48
N MET A 15 5.79 1.84 4.68
CA MET A 15 5.81 2.92 5.65
C MET A 15 4.79 2.68 6.76
N SER A 16 5.14 3.09 7.97
CA SER A 16 4.19 3.19 9.09
C SER A 16 3.71 4.63 9.18
N HIS A 17 2.41 4.87 9.12
CA HIS A 17 1.84 6.20 9.38
C HIS A 17 1.52 6.34 10.87
N ASP A 18 1.92 7.44 11.50
CA ASP A 18 1.61 7.73 12.90
C ASP A 18 0.12 8.12 13.02
N GLY A 19 -0.70 7.10 13.26
CA GLY A 19 -2.17 7.11 13.32
C GLY A 19 -2.66 5.69 13.67
N PRO A 20 -3.92 5.28 13.37
CA PRO A 20 -4.31 3.89 13.57
C PRO A 20 -3.31 3.01 12.81
N LYS A 21 -2.53 2.22 13.56
CA LYS A 21 -1.28 1.53 13.16
C LYS A 21 -1.48 0.60 11.95
N LYS A 22 -1.56 1.15 10.74
CA LYS A 22 -1.63 0.38 9.50
C LYS A 22 -0.42 0.71 8.65
N GLN A 23 0.32 -0.33 8.28
CA GLN A 23 1.42 -0.20 7.33
C GLN A 23 0.83 0.03 5.93
N ILE A 24 1.47 0.89 5.15
CA ILE A 24 1.11 1.17 3.76
C ILE A 24 2.27 0.83 2.84
N LEU A 25 1.97 0.40 1.62
CA LEU A 25 2.96 0.24 0.56
C LEU A 25 2.94 1.49 -0.31
N CYS A 26 4.12 2.07 -0.56
CA CYS A 26 4.26 3.24 -1.41
C CYS A 26 5.11 2.95 -2.64
N ASP A 27 4.64 3.41 -3.80
CA ASP A 27 5.43 3.45 -5.04
C ASP A 27 6.11 4.82 -5.15
N THR A 28 7.43 4.80 -5.11
CA THR A 28 8.29 5.99 -5.11
C THR A 28 8.78 6.38 -6.50
N HIS A 29 8.44 5.64 -7.56
CA HIS A 29 9.00 5.83 -8.90
C HIS A 29 7.95 6.12 -9.97
N THR A 30 6.83 5.40 -9.96
CA THR A 30 5.83 5.49 -11.03
C THR A 30 5.25 6.91 -11.07
N ASP A 31 5.27 7.54 -12.25
CA ASP A 31 4.75 8.89 -12.48
C ASP A 31 5.23 9.96 -11.48
N GLY A 32 6.50 9.88 -11.07
CA GLY A 32 7.10 10.81 -10.11
C GLY A 32 6.96 10.39 -8.64
N GLY A 33 6.36 9.23 -8.37
CA GLY A 33 6.23 8.66 -7.04
C GLY A 33 5.14 9.30 -6.17
N GLY A 34 5.12 8.91 -4.90
CA GLY A 34 4.13 9.41 -3.93
C GLY A 34 2.81 8.65 -3.93
N TRP A 35 2.75 7.51 -4.62
CA TRP A 35 1.53 6.71 -4.70
C TRP A 35 1.39 5.80 -3.49
N ILE A 36 0.18 5.74 -2.94
CA ILE A 36 -0.22 4.69 -1.99
C ILE A 36 -0.76 3.51 -2.80
N VAL A 37 -0.12 2.36 -2.70
CA VAL A 37 -0.58 1.12 -3.31
C VAL A 37 -1.58 0.46 -2.37
N PHE A 38 -2.85 0.46 -2.74
CA PHE A 38 -3.92 -0.15 -1.94
C PHE A 38 -4.30 -1.58 -2.37
N GLN A 39 -3.89 -1.99 -3.57
CA GLN A 39 -4.09 -3.33 -4.11
C GLN A 39 -2.88 -3.75 -4.93
N ARG A 40 -2.46 -5.01 -4.81
CA ARG A 40 -1.37 -5.58 -5.60
C ARG A 40 -1.65 -7.04 -5.96
N ARG A 41 -1.37 -7.40 -7.23
CA ARG A 41 -1.35 -8.77 -7.76
C ARG A 41 -0.01 -9.02 -8.46
N THR A 42 0.73 -10.02 -8.02
CA THR A 42 2.09 -10.33 -8.47
C THR A 42 2.40 -11.80 -8.50
N THR A 43 2.03 -12.57 -7.47
CA THR A 43 2.38 -13.99 -7.37
C THR A 43 1.18 -14.91 -7.58
N GLY A 44 -0.04 -14.44 -7.26
CA GLY A 44 -1.25 -15.26 -7.30
C GLY A 44 -1.47 -16.11 -6.06
N ASP A 45 -0.64 -15.98 -5.03
CA ASP A 45 -0.69 -16.81 -3.80
C ASP A 45 -1.85 -16.45 -2.86
N VAL A 46 -2.47 -15.29 -3.07
CA VAL A 46 -3.58 -14.82 -2.26
C VAL A 46 -4.86 -14.95 -3.07
N ASP A 47 -5.84 -15.68 -2.50
CA ASP A 47 -7.19 -15.74 -3.07
C ASP A 47 -7.90 -14.40 -2.92
N PHE A 48 -8.45 -13.87 -4.02
CA PHE A 48 -9.25 -12.64 -4.05
C PHE A 48 -10.76 -12.93 -4.13
N PHE A 49 -11.18 -14.19 -4.27
CA PHE A 49 -12.59 -14.55 -4.21
C PHE A 49 -13.04 -14.66 -2.75
N ARG A 50 -13.27 -13.50 -2.11
CA ARG A 50 -13.57 -13.40 -0.68
C ARG A 50 -14.87 -12.67 -0.38
N ASP A 51 -15.34 -12.84 0.85
CA ASP A 51 -16.55 -12.21 1.36
C ASP A 51 -16.37 -10.71 1.67
N TRP A 52 -17.49 -10.06 1.96
CA TRP A 52 -17.54 -8.63 2.28
C TRP A 52 -16.65 -8.26 3.46
N THR A 53 -16.66 -9.08 4.52
CA THR A 53 -15.87 -8.83 5.74
C THR A 53 -14.38 -8.79 5.42
N SER A 54 -13.88 -9.73 4.61
CA SER A 54 -12.49 -9.74 4.14
C SER A 54 -12.13 -8.46 3.38
N TYR A 55 -13.01 -8.01 2.48
CA TYR A 55 -12.79 -6.76 1.74
C TYR A 55 -12.88 -5.52 2.62
N ARG A 56 -13.71 -5.52 3.66
CA ARG A 56 -13.81 -4.43 4.64
C ARG A 56 -12.51 -4.26 5.41
N GLU A 57 -11.97 -5.36 5.94
CA GLU A 57 -10.80 -5.37 6.84
C GLU A 57 -9.45 -5.31 6.09
N GLY A 58 -9.39 -5.94 4.93
CA GLY A 58 -8.17 -6.15 4.14
C GLY A 58 -7.60 -7.56 4.31
N PHE A 59 -6.79 -7.99 3.35
CA PHE A 59 -6.16 -9.32 3.35
C PHE A 59 -4.88 -9.35 2.51
N GLY A 60 -4.05 -10.38 2.72
CA GLY A 60 -2.79 -10.57 2.01
C GLY A 60 -1.59 -9.93 2.71
N SER A 61 -0.50 -9.70 1.97
CA SER A 61 0.76 -9.16 2.50
C SER A 61 1.28 -8.02 1.64
N LEU A 62 1.77 -6.94 2.26
CA LEU A 62 2.39 -5.80 1.55
C LEU A 62 3.65 -6.20 0.76
N THR A 63 4.28 -7.32 1.11
CA THR A 63 5.42 -7.88 0.37
C THR A 63 5.03 -8.71 -0.85
N GLY A 64 3.73 -9.00 -1.04
CA GLY A 64 3.21 -9.80 -2.16
C GLY A 64 1.84 -9.30 -2.60
N ASP A 65 0.88 -10.22 -2.73
CA ASP A 65 -0.49 -9.90 -3.13
C ASP A 65 -1.32 -9.43 -1.94
N PHE A 66 -2.07 -8.33 -2.09
CA PHE A 66 -2.93 -7.82 -1.00
C PHE A 66 -4.07 -6.90 -1.46
N TRP A 67 -5.02 -6.73 -0.54
CA TRP A 67 -6.06 -5.71 -0.51
C TRP A 67 -5.99 -4.93 0.80
N MET A 68 -5.88 -3.61 0.76
CA MET A 68 -5.70 -2.75 1.94
C MET A 68 -6.90 -2.74 2.89
N GLY A 69 -8.11 -3.01 2.37
CA GLY A 69 -9.36 -2.96 3.13
C GLY A 69 -10.14 -1.67 2.90
N ASN A 70 -11.46 -1.80 2.77
CA ASN A 70 -12.36 -0.69 2.44
C ASN A 70 -12.42 0.36 3.57
N GLU A 71 -12.35 -0.04 4.84
CA GLU A 71 -12.33 0.92 5.96
C GLU A 71 -11.07 1.80 5.92
N ALA A 72 -9.92 1.21 5.57
CA ALA A 72 -8.69 1.96 5.42
C ALA A 72 -8.73 2.89 4.19
N LEU A 73 -9.30 2.42 3.08
CA LEU A 73 -9.50 3.26 1.89
C LEU A 73 -10.44 4.43 2.17
N TYR A 74 -11.55 4.19 2.88
CA TYR A 74 -12.46 5.22 3.32
C TYR A 74 -11.72 6.27 4.16
N ASN A 75 -11.00 5.85 5.20
CA ASN A 75 -10.25 6.79 6.05
C ASN A 75 -9.15 7.57 5.32
N LEU A 76 -8.61 7.05 4.21
CA LEU A 76 -7.60 7.73 3.39
C LEU A 76 -8.19 8.73 2.39
N THR A 77 -9.46 8.58 2.02
CA THR A 77 -10.09 9.33 0.93
C THR A 77 -11.27 10.17 1.37
N ASP A 78 -11.78 9.93 2.57
CA ASP A 78 -12.80 10.75 3.21
C ASP A 78 -12.23 12.13 3.60
N LYS A 79 -13.07 13.16 3.51
CA LYS A 79 -12.68 14.58 3.66
C LYS A 79 -12.71 15.07 5.10
#